data_AF-A0A6P0IYA8-F1
#
_entry.id   AF-A0A6P0IYA8-F1
#
_cell.length_a   1.000
_cell.length_b   1.000
_cell.length_c   1.000
_cell.angle_alpha   90.00
_cell.angle_beta   90.00
_cell.angle_gamma   90.00
#
_symmetry.space_group_name_H-M   'P 1'
#
loop_
_entity.id
_entity.type
_entity.pdbx_description
1 polymer ?
#
loop_
_entity_poly.entity_id
_entity_poly.type
_entity_poly.pdbx_seq_one_letter_code
_entity_poly.pdbx_strand_id
1 'polypeptide(L)' 'MDCQLKTLAIRQQLDDQSDIALAYYQLGRIYEAWGKYDQAIAYYQQSLEIYDQLDKQKD' A
#
# COMPACT_ATOMS: atom_id res chain seq x y z
N MET A 1 -25.36 -9.57 13.38
CA MET A 1 -24.84 -10.20 12.14
C MET A 1 -24.26 -9.14 11.21
N ASP A 2 -24.94 -8.03 10.93
CA ASP A 2 -24.46 -6.95 10.03
C ASP A 2 -23.15 -6.27 10.43
N CYS A 3 -22.88 -6.12 11.74
CA CYS A 3 -21.65 -5.48 12.22
C CYS A 3 -20.39 -6.33 11.92
N GLN A 4 -20.51 -7.67 11.97
CA GLN A 4 -19.40 -8.57 11.68
C GLN A 4 -19.02 -8.54 10.19
N LEU A 5 -20.01 -8.47 9.30
CA LEU A 5 -19.77 -8.40 7.86
C LEU A 5 -19.11 -7.07 7.46
N LYS A 6 -19.52 -5.95 8.07
CA LYS A 6 -18.89 -4.64 7.84
C LYS A 6 -17.44 -4.61 8.30
N THR A 7 -17.14 -5.10 9.51
CA THR A 7 -15.77 -5.16 10.01
C THR A 7 -14.89 -6.09 9.19
N LEU A 8 -15.43 -7.20 8.70
CA LEU A 8 -14.70 -8.12 7.83
C LEU A 8 -14.37 -7.47 6.48
N ALA A 9 -15.32 -6.77 5.87
CA ALA A 9 -15.10 -6.06 4.61
C ALA A 9 -14.04 -4.96 4.74
N ILE A 10 -14.09 -4.17 5.82
CA ILE A 10 -13.07 -3.13 6.08
C ILE A 10 -11.69 -3.77 6.25
N ARG A 11 -11.58 -4.88 7.01
CA ARG A 11 -10.31 -5.58 7.18
C ARG A 11 -9.76 -6.12 5.86
N GLN A 12 -10.61 -6.69 5.00
CA GLN A 12 -10.18 -7.15 3.68
C GLN A 12 -9.70 -5.99 2.81
N GLN A 13 -10.42 -4.87 2.79
CA GLN A 13 -10.00 -3.69 2.03
C GLN A 13 -8.66 -3.12 2.52
N LEU A 14 -8.43 -3.11 3.84
CA LEU A 14 -7.16 -2.67 4.42
C LEU A 14 -6.01 -3.63 4.08
N ASP A 15 -6.28 -4.93 4.04
CA ASP A 15 -5.31 -5.97 3.67
C ASP A 15 -4.92 -5.84 2.19
N ASP A 16 -5.92 -5.71 1.30
CA ASP A 16 -5.73 -5.51 -0.14
C ASP A 16 -4.90 -4.25 -0.43
N GLN A 17 -5.21 -3.14 0.24
CA GLN A 17 -4.44 -1.90 0.10
C GLN A 17 -3.02 -2.01 0.64
N SER A 18 -2.82 -2.78 1.72
CA SER A 18 -1.47 -3.03 2.28
C SER A 18 -0.62 -3.85 1.31
N ASP A 19 -1.21 -4.84 0.64
CA ASP A 19 -0.55 -5.64 -0.39
C ASP A 19 -0.20 -4.81 -1.64
N ILE A 20 -1.10 -3.91 -2.06
CA ILE A 20 -0.83 -2.96 -3.16
C ILE A 20 0.33 -2.04 -2.79
N ALA A 21 0.35 -1.49 -1.57
CA ALA A 21 1.45 -0.66 -1.09
C ALA A 21 2.79 -1.42 -1.09
N LEU A 22 2.78 -2.69 -0.67
CA LEU A 22 3.97 -3.54 -0.68
C LEU A 22 4.45 -3.81 -2.12
N ALA A 23 3.53 -4.04 -3.07
CA ALA A 23 3.88 -4.24 -4.47
C ALA A 23 4.60 -3.02 -5.06
N TYR A 24 4.12 -1.81 -4.77
CA TYR A 24 4.79 -0.57 -5.18
C TYR A 24 6.17 -0.41 -4.55
N TYR A 25 6.34 -0.77 -3.28
CA TYR A 25 7.65 -0.76 -2.63
C TYR A 25 8.63 -1.71 -3.32
N GLN A 26 8.19 -2.93 -3.67
CA GLN A 26 9.05 -3.89 -4.37
C GLN A 26 9.40 -3.42 -5.78
N LEU A 27 8.47 -2.75 -6.49
CA LEU A 27 8.78 -2.10 -7.76
C LEU A 27 9.85 -1.03 -7.57
N GLY A 28 9.73 -0.17 -6.56
CA GLY A 28 10.75 0.80 -6.19
C GLY A 28 12.14 0.17 -6.08
N ARG A 29 12.25 -0.96 -5.35
CA ARG A 29 13.50 -1.71 -5.19
C ARG A 29 14.05 -2.29 -6.49
N ILE A 30 13.18 -2.81 -7.35
CA ILE A 30 13.59 -3.34 -8.66
C ILE A 30 14.15 -2.22 -9.53
N TYR A 31 13.48 -1.07 -9.57
CA TYR A 31 13.93 0.09 -10.34
C TYR A 31 15.22 0.70 -9.78
N GLU A 32 15.38 0.71 -8.45
CA GLU A 32 16.62 1.10 -7.78
C GLU A 32 17.78 0.18 -8.17
N ALA A 33 17.56 -1.14 -8.15
CA ALA A 33 18.55 -2.13 -8.59
C ALA A 33 18.89 -2.01 -10.09
N TRP A 34 17.95 -1.50 -10.90
CA TRP A 34 18.18 -1.14 -12.30
C TRP A 34 18.85 0.22 -12.51
N GLY A 35 19.17 0.97 -11.44
CA GLY A 35 19.77 2.30 -11.51
C GLY A 35 18.81 3.39 -11.97
N LYS A 36 17.50 3.10 -12.04
CA LYS A 36 16.45 4.04 -12.46
C LYS A 36 15.84 4.71 -11.24
N TYR A 37 16.63 5.54 -10.57
CA TYR A 37 16.28 6.14 -9.29
C TYR A 37 15.02 7.01 -9.34
N ASP A 38 14.78 7.77 -10.41
CA ASP A 38 13.57 8.60 -10.53
C ASP A 38 12.29 7.75 -10.50
N GLN A 39 12.30 6.61 -11.22
CA GLN A 39 11.18 5.67 -11.22
C GLN A 39 11.06 4.97 -9.87
N ALA A 40 12.19 4.62 -9.24
CA ALA A 40 12.20 4.01 -7.92
C ALA A 40 11.54 4.93 -6.87
N ILE A 41 11.91 6.21 -6.86
CA ILE A 41 11.35 7.23 -5.96
C ILE A 41 9.85 7.37 -6.19
N ALA A 42 9.41 7.44 -7.46
CA ALA A 42 7.97 7.52 -7.76
C ALA A 42 7.20 6.32 -7.19
N TYR A 43 7.70 5.09 -7.37
CA TYR A 43 7.04 3.90 -6.83
C TYR A 43 7.10 3.83 -5.29
N TYR A 44 8.19 4.27 -4.67
CA TYR A 44 8.25 4.39 -3.22
C TYR A 44 7.25 5.42 -2.68
N GLN A 45 7.07 6.55 -3.36
CA GLN A 45 6.07 7.55 -2.99
C GLN A 45 4.65 7.00 -3.10
N GLN A 46 4.33 6.24 -4.15
CA GLN A 46 3.01 5.60 -4.27
C GLN A 46 2.76 4.58 -3.16
N SER A 47 3.77 3.79 -2.77
CA SER A 47 3.68 2.89 -1.63
C SER A 47 3.39 3.65 -0.32
N LEU A 48 4.13 4.73 -0.07
CA LEU A 48 3.99 5.54 1.13
C LEU A 48 2.63 6.23 1.22
N GLU A 49 2.10 6.74 0.11
CA GLU A 49 0.78 7.39 0.08
C GLU A 49 -0.34 6.41 0.49
N ILE A 50 -0.25 5.16 0.04
CA ILE A 50 -1.25 4.14 0.40
C ILE A 50 -1.12 3.76 1.87
N TYR A 51 0.11 3.59 2.40
CA TYR A 51 0.30 3.33 3.83
C TYR A 51 -0.19 4.49 4.71
N ASP A 52 -0.01 5.75 4.29
CA ASP A 52 -0.52 6.92 5.00
C ASP A 52 -2.07 6.98 4.98
N GLN A 53 -2.69 6.62 3.86
CA GLN A 53 -4.15 6.49 3.76
C GLN A 53 -4.69 5.34 4.63
N LEU A 54 -3.93 4.26 4.79
CA LEU A 54 -4.29 3.14 5.64
C LEU A 54 -4.18 3.48 7.13
N ASP A 55 -3.16 4.24 7.51
CA ASP A 55 -2.97 4.71 8.89
C ASP A 55 -4.14 5.62 9.31
N LYS A 56 -4.52 6.58 8.46
CA LYS A 56 -5.69 7.45 8.67
C LYS A 56 -7.04 6.73 8.72
N GLN A 57 -7.14 5.52 8.17
CA GLN A 57 -8.36 4.71 8.23
C GLN A 57 -8.44 3.83 9.49
N LYS A 58 -7.38 3.77 10.29
CA LYS A 58 -7.36 3.04 11.57
C LYS A 58 -7.81 3.88 12.78
N ASP A 59 -7.80 5.22 12.66
CA ASP A 59 -8.36 6.17 13.64
C ASP A 59 -9.89 6.28 13.53
#